data_AF-A0A352NM29-F1
#
_entry.id   AF-A0A352NM29-F1
#
_cell.length_a   1.000
_cell.length_b   1.000
_cell.length_c   1.000
_cell.angle_alpha   90.00
_cell.angle_beta   90.00
_cell.angle_gamma   90.00
#
_symmetry.space_group_name_H-M   'P 1'
#
loop_
_entity.id
_entity.type
_entity.pdbx_description
1 polymer ?
#
loop_
_entity_poly.entity_id
_entity_poly.type
_entity_poly.pdbx_seq_one_letter_code
_entity_poly.pdbx_strand_id
1 'polypeptide(L)'
;FTQTGESPGAVSSLTILGGFNKTREPENISLTIVSGEIISIVGPTGSGKSRLLSDIECLAQRDTPTGRQILLNGAGLDDLQRFEMGGKLVAQLSQNMNYVMDLTVSEFLEIHAKSRLSQSAAEAMEKCFLCAN
;
A
#
# COMPACT_ATOMS: atom_id res chain seq x y z
N PHE A 1 0.87 8.72 15.70
CA PHE A 1 0.49 7.48 14.99
C PHE A 1 1.12 6.24 15.66
N THR A 2 1.04 6.14 16.98
CA THR A 2 1.51 4.96 17.71
C THR A 2 0.50 4.69 18.80
N GLN A 3 -0.48 3.83 18.49
CA GLN A 3 -1.20 3.10 19.52
C GLN A 3 -0.45 1.79 19.74
N THR A 4 0.26 1.73 20.86
CA THR A 4 0.84 0.53 21.45
C THR A 4 -0.31 -0.33 21.94
N GLY A 5 -0.68 -1.30 21.11
CA GLY A 5 -1.63 -2.34 21.46
C GLY A 5 -1.37 -3.49 20.51
N GLU A 6 -0.79 -4.58 21.03
CA GLU A 6 -0.63 -5.83 20.29
C GLU A 6 -2.01 -6.28 19.82
N SER A 7 -2.31 -5.97 18.57
CA SER A 7 -3.50 -6.38 17.87
C SER A 7 -3.07 -7.53 16.95
N PRO A 8 -3.85 -8.63 16.86
CA PRO A 8 -3.61 -9.68 15.88
C PRO A 8 -3.82 -9.06 14.49
N GLY A 9 -2.74 -8.58 13.87
CA GLY A 9 -2.80 -7.73 12.68
C GLY A 9 -1.67 -6.70 12.54
N ALA A 10 -0.78 -6.56 13.53
CA ALA A 10 0.40 -5.70 13.40
C ALA A 10 1.39 -6.27 12.36
N VAL A 11 1.64 -5.51 11.29
CA VAL A 11 2.70 -5.82 10.32
C VAL A 11 4.05 -5.40 10.90
N SER A 12 4.88 -6.37 11.26
CA SER A 12 6.25 -6.16 11.74
C SER A 12 7.26 -6.21 10.61
N SER A 13 6.97 -6.95 9.53
CA SER A 13 7.83 -7.02 8.35
C SER A 13 7.06 -7.29 7.07
N LEU A 14 7.57 -6.78 5.94
CA LEU A 14 7.13 -7.06 4.59
C LEU A 14 8.29 -7.63 3.78
N THR A 15 8.13 -8.84 3.23
CA THR A 15 9.15 -9.46 2.38
C THR A 15 8.66 -9.52 0.93
N ILE A 16 9.51 -9.08 0.01
CA ILE A 16 9.29 -9.13 -1.44
C ILE A 16 10.17 -10.24 -2.00
N LEU A 17 9.53 -11.25 -2.59
CA LEU A 17 10.20 -12.31 -3.35
C LEU A 17 10.05 -12.04 -4.84
N GLY A 18 11.17 -12.17 -5.56
CA GLY A 18 11.27 -11.96 -6.99
C GLY A 18 10.44 -12.96 -7.79
N GLY A 19 10.01 -12.52 -8.96
CA GLY A 19 9.31 -13.33 -9.95
C GLY A 19 9.99 -13.16 -11.30
N PHE A 20 9.35 -12.44 -12.21
CA PHE A 20 9.82 -12.17 -13.56
C PHE A 20 9.73 -10.67 -13.89
N ASN A 21 10.74 -10.20 -14.63
CA ASN A 21 10.74 -8.85 -15.16
C ASN A 21 9.92 -8.76 -16.47
N LYS A 22 9.92 -7.59 -17.11
CA LYS A 22 9.20 -7.35 -18.38
C LYS A 22 9.66 -8.23 -19.55
N THR A 23 10.91 -8.66 -19.55
CA THR A 23 11.52 -9.54 -20.57
C THR A 23 11.37 -11.02 -20.22
N ARG A 24 10.62 -11.36 -19.17
CA ARG A 24 10.43 -12.72 -18.62
C ARG A 24 11.72 -13.37 -18.10
N GLU A 25 12.70 -12.56 -17.74
CA GLU A 25 13.88 -13.06 -17.03
C GLU A 25 13.56 -13.17 -15.53
N PRO A 26 14.07 -14.21 -14.85
CA PRO A 26 13.85 -14.39 -13.44
C PRO A 26 14.51 -13.27 -12.63
N GLU A 27 13.77 -12.71 -11.68
CA GLU A 27 14.28 -11.74 -10.73
C GLU A 27 14.77 -12.47 -9.48
N ASN A 28 16.07 -12.39 -9.19
CA ASN A 28 16.63 -12.94 -7.95
C ASN A 28 16.62 -11.88 -6.84
N ILE A 29 15.42 -11.49 -6.40
CA ILE A 29 15.23 -10.46 -5.36
C ILE A 29 14.59 -11.12 -4.14
N SER A 30 15.19 -10.90 -2.97
CA SER A 30 14.58 -11.17 -1.67
C SER A 30 14.88 -9.98 -0.76
N LEU A 31 13.90 -9.09 -0.60
CA LEU A 31 14.03 -7.89 0.21
C LEU A 31 13.04 -7.95 1.35
N THR A 32 13.51 -7.84 2.59
CA THR A 32 12.66 -7.70 3.76
C THR A 32 12.78 -6.31 4.33
N ILE A 33 11.63 -5.70 4.57
CA ILE A 33 11.45 -4.36 5.12
C ILE A 33 10.82 -4.54 6.49
N VAL A 34 11.40 -3.97 7.54
CA VAL A 34 10.83 -4.04 8.88
C VAL A 34 10.09 -2.75 9.25
N SER A 35 9.13 -2.86 10.16
CA SER A 35 8.34 -1.72 10.61
C SER A 35 9.23 -0.60 11.15
N GLY A 36 8.97 0.63 10.70
CA GLY A 36 9.76 1.82 11.03
C GLY A 36 10.87 2.15 10.03
N GLU A 37 11.15 1.28 9.05
CA GLU A 37 12.11 1.60 7.99
C GLU A 37 11.53 2.52 6.91
N ILE A 38 12.37 3.43 6.42
CA ILE A 38 12.09 4.29 5.27
C ILE A 38 12.99 3.85 4.13
N ILE A 39 12.40 3.38 3.04
CA ILE A 39 13.12 2.86 1.88
C ILE A 39 12.80 3.70 0.65
N SER A 40 13.84 3.99 -0.15
CA SER A 40 13.73 4.66 -1.44
C SER A 40 14.00 3.69 -2.57
N ILE A 41 13.12 3.66 -3.57
CA ILE A 41 13.24 2.83 -4.76
C ILE A 41 13.57 3.74 -5.94
N VAL A 42 14.78 3.61 -6.49
CA VAL A 42 15.29 4.43 -7.60
C VAL A 42 15.56 3.59 -8.84
N GLY A 43 15.47 4.20 -10.02
CA GLY A 43 15.77 3.55 -11.30
C GLY A 43 15.18 4.30 -12.51
N PRO A 44 15.58 3.97 -13.73
CA PRO A 44 15.13 4.65 -14.95
C PRO A 44 13.62 4.45 -15.19
N THR A 45 13.01 5.33 -15.99
CA THR A 45 11.62 5.17 -16.42
C THR A 45 11.45 3.82 -17.11
N GLY A 46 10.39 3.08 -16.75
CA GLY A 46 10.14 1.75 -17.29
C GLY A 46 10.83 0.59 -16.57
N SER A 47 11.66 0.83 -15.55
CA SER A 47 12.36 -0.24 -14.78
C SER A 47 11.45 -1.14 -13.92
N GLY A 48 10.14 -0.85 -13.86
CA GLY A 48 9.19 -1.68 -13.11
C GLY A 48 8.82 -1.18 -11.72
N LYS A 49 9.31 -0.01 -11.28
CA LYS A 49 8.98 0.59 -9.96
C LYS A 49 7.48 0.66 -9.68
N SER A 50 6.69 1.24 -10.59
CA SER A 50 5.23 1.32 -10.41
C SER A 50 4.58 -0.06 -10.35
N ARG A 51 5.12 -1.03 -11.11
CA ARG A 51 4.64 -2.42 -11.10
C ARG A 51 4.92 -3.09 -9.76
N LEU A 52 6.10 -2.85 -9.19
CA LEU A 52 6.49 -3.30 -7.85
C LEU A 52 5.57 -2.71 -6.78
N LEU A 53 5.27 -1.41 -6.85
CA LEU A 53 4.33 -0.77 -5.93
C LEU A 53 2.92 -1.37 -6.04
N SER A 54 2.43 -1.65 -7.26
CA SER A 54 1.16 -2.35 -7.44
C SER A 54 1.17 -3.78 -6.90
N ASP A 55 2.27 -4.52 -7.05
CA ASP A 55 2.38 -5.88 -6.50
C ASP A 55 2.38 -5.86 -4.95
N ILE A 56 2.98 -4.82 -4.33
CA ILE A 56 2.92 -4.59 -2.88
C ILE A 56 1.49 -4.24 -2.44
N GLU A 57 0.83 -3.34 -3.17
CA GLU A 57 -0.53 -2.88 -2.88
C GLU A 57 -1.54 -4.03 -2.87
N CYS A 58 -1.46 -4.95 -3.84
CA CYS A 58 -2.35 -6.10 -3.92
C CYS A 58 -1.87 -7.33 -3.13
N LEU A 59 -0.74 -7.20 -2.40
CA LEU A 59 -0.11 -8.28 -1.63
C LEU A 59 0.05 -9.56 -2.47
N ALA A 60 0.69 -9.42 -3.64
CA ALA A 60 0.78 -10.45 -4.67
C ALA A 60 1.19 -11.83 -4.13
N GLN A 61 0.55 -12.89 -4.62
CA GLN A 61 0.81 -14.29 -4.26
C GLN A 61 1.13 -15.12 -5.51
N ARG A 62 2.06 -14.62 -6.34
CA ARG A 62 2.43 -15.22 -7.65
C ARG A 62 1.30 -15.25 -8.68
N ASP A 63 0.25 -14.48 -8.43
CA ASP A 63 -0.98 -14.37 -9.22
C ASP A 63 -1.01 -13.14 -10.14
N THR A 64 0.00 -12.28 -10.06
CA THR A 64 0.14 -11.11 -10.95
C THR A 64 1.03 -11.44 -12.15
N PRO A 65 0.98 -10.66 -13.26
CA PRO A 65 1.88 -10.84 -14.39
C PRO A 65 3.39 -10.83 -14.10
N THR A 66 3.83 -10.33 -12.94
CA THR A 66 5.24 -10.38 -12.52
C THR A 66 5.57 -11.67 -11.78
N GLY A 67 4.58 -12.44 -11.31
CA GLY A 67 4.80 -13.66 -10.54
C GLY A 67 5.49 -13.45 -9.19
N ARG A 68 5.57 -12.21 -8.70
CA ARG A 68 6.17 -11.88 -7.40
C ARG A 68 5.29 -12.38 -6.26
N GLN A 69 5.92 -12.54 -5.10
CA GLN A 69 5.23 -12.89 -3.87
C GLN A 69 5.57 -11.90 -2.75
N ILE A 70 4.54 -11.42 -2.07
CA ILE A 70 4.65 -10.51 -0.93
C ILE A 70 4.27 -11.29 0.32
N LEU A 71 5.15 -11.30 1.31
CA LEU A 71 4.90 -11.93 2.60
C LEU A 71 4.73 -10.85 3.67
N LEU A 72 3.79 -11.04 4.58
CA LEU A 72 3.68 -10.25 5.80
C LEU A 72 4.13 -11.11 6.97
N ASN A 73 5.01 -10.59 7.81
CA ASN A 73 5.55 -11.29 8.98
C ASN A 73 6.12 -12.69 8.62
N GLY A 74 6.70 -12.81 7.43
CA GLY A 74 7.26 -14.07 6.90
C GLY A 74 6.24 -15.06 6.33
N ALA A 75 4.94 -14.75 6.34
CA ALA A 75 3.89 -15.61 5.82
C ALA A 75 3.23 -15.02 4.56
N GLY A 76 2.89 -15.90 3.61
CA GLY A 76 1.99 -15.56 2.52
C GLY A 76 0.57 -15.41 3.06
N LEU A 77 -0.22 -14.59 2.40
CA LEU A 77 -1.63 -14.41 2.74
C LEU A 77 -2.49 -15.23 1.78
N ASP A 78 -3.56 -15.82 2.29
CA ASP A 78 -4.59 -16.39 1.41
C ASP A 78 -5.53 -15.31 0.86
N ASP A 79 -6.39 -15.69 -0.07
CA ASP A 79 -7.32 -14.75 -0.71
C ASP A 79 -8.33 -14.15 0.28
N LEU A 80 -8.72 -14.90 1.32
CA LEU A 80 -9.64 -14.42 2.35
C LEU A 80 -8.96 -13.32 3.19
N GLN A 81 -7.73 -13.54 3.62
CA GLN A 81 -6.92 -12.58 4.37
C GLN A 81 -6.64 -11.33 3.55
N ARG A 82 -6.32 -11.46 2.26
CA ARG A 82 -6.13 -10.32 1.35
C ARG A 82 -7.42 -9.49 1.22
N PHE A 83 -8.57 -10.16 1.15
CA PHE A 83 -9.88 -9.52 1.07
C PHE A 83 -10.27 -8.82 2.38
N GLU A 84 -10.10 -9.49 3.52
CA GLU A 84 -10.40 -8.94 4.86
C GLU A 84 -9.53 -7.73 5.22
N MET A 85 -8.27 -7.74 4.77
CA MET A 85 -7.36 -6.61 4.92
C MET A 85 -7.78 -5.39 4.09
N GLY A 86 -8.67 -5.56 3.10
CA GLY A 86 -9.50 -4.51 2.50
C GLY A 86 -8.74 -3.27 2.00
N GLY A 87 -7.48 -3.41 1.55
CA GLY A 87 -6.63 -2.28 1.16
C GLY A 87 -6.23 -1.33 2.30
N LYS A 88 -6.41 -1.73 3.56
CA LYS A 88 -6.13 -0.90 4.75
C LYS A 88 -4.66 -0.97 5.21
N LEU A 89 -3.89 -1.95 4.75
CA LEU A 89 -2.50 -2.15 5.15
C LEU A 89 -1.50 -1.27 4.39
N VAL A 90 -1.80 -0.97 3.13
CA VAL A 90 -0.92 -0.17 2.26
C VAL A 90 -1.61 1.14 1.94
N ALA A 91 -1.14 2.24 2.55
CA ALA A 91 -1.51 3.58 2.13
C ALA A 91 -0.65 3.98 0.93
N GLN A 92 -1.21 3.91 -0.27
CA GLN A 92 -0.50 4.27 -1.50
C GLN A 92 -0.92 5.68 -1.95
N LEU A 93 0.07 6.51 -2.25
CA LEU A 93 -0.13 7.82 -2.88
C LEU A 93 0.12 7.66 -4.38
N SER A 94 -0.97 7.64 -5.16
CA SER A 94 -0.92 7.55 -6.62
C SER A 94 -0.15 8.71 -7.24
N GLN A 95 0.74 8.40 -8.18
CA GLN A 95 1.45 9.41 -8.98
C GLN A 95 0.49 10.25 -9.84
N ASN A 96 -0.62 9.64 -10.28
CA ASN A 96 -1.66 10.31 -11.06
C ASN A 96 -2.97 10.24 -10.27
N MET A 97 -3.45 11.39 -9.78
CA MET A 97 -4.79 11.50 -9.20
C MET A 97 -5.75 11.89 -10.32
N ASN A 98 -6.57 10.94 -10.77
CA ASN A 98 -7.67 11.22 -11.69
C ASN A 98 -8.88 11.67 -10.87
N TYR A 99 -9.16 12.97 -10.87
CA TYR A 99 -10.37 13.52 -10.28
C TYR A 99 -11.52 13.40 -11.27
N VAL A 100 -12.54 12.63 -10.92
CA VAL A 100 -13.70 12.39 -11.79
C VAL A 100 -14.79 13.46 -11.58
N MET A 101 -14.62 14.37 -10.61
CA MET A 101 -15.64 15.35 -10.24
C MET A 101 -15.03 16.72 -9.90
N ASP A 102 -15.72 17.79 -10.29
CA ASP A 102 -15.45 19.17 -9.87
C ASP A 102 -15.91 19.35 -8.41
N LEU A 103 -15.06 18.97 -7.46
CA LEU A 103 -15.33 19.07 -6.03
C LEU A 103 -14.45 20.13 -5.38
N THR A 104 -14.98 20.79 -4.34
CA THR A 104 -14.17 21.57 -3.43
C THR A 104 -13.26 20.66 -2.59
N VAL A 105 -12.15 21.20 -2.08
CA VAL A 105 -11.21 20.46 -1.21
C VAL A 105 -11.93 19.84 0.00
N SER A 106 -12.89 20.56 0.58
CA SER A 106 -13.69 20.06 1.71
C SER A 106 -14.54 18.84 1.34
N GLU A 107 -15.23 18.88 0.19
CA GLU A 107 -16.08 17.76 -0.25
C GLU A 107 -15.24 16.52 -0.60
N PHE A 108 -14.09 16.73 -1.24
CA PHE A 108 -13.15 15.65 -1.54
C PHE A 108 -12.66 14.96 -0.27
N LEU A 109 -12.22 15.74 0.73
CA LEU A 109 -11.76 15.20 2.02
C LEU A 109 -12.88 14.48 2.76
N GLU A 110 -14.11 15.02 2.73
CA GLU A 110 -15.27 14.41 3.38
C GLU A 110 -15.62 13.06 2.75
N ILE A 111 -15.69 12.96 1.42
CA ILE A 111 -15.97 11.70 0.71
C ILE A 111 -14.89 10.66 1.04
N HIS A 112 -13.62 11.06 1.01
CA HIS A 112 -12.50 10.15 1.28
C HIS A 112 -12.46 9.66 2.74
N ALA A 113 -12.86 10.52 3.69
CA ALA A 113 -12.96 10.19 5.11
C ALA A 113 -14.15 9.24 5.39
N LYS A 114 -15.32 9.50 4.78
CA LYS A 114 -16.51 8.65 4.87
C LYS A 114 -16.29 7.28 4.23
N SER A 115 -15.63 7.23 3.07
CA SER A 115 -15.32 5.97 2.36
C SER A 115 -14.48 4.99 3.19
N ARG A 116 -13.64 5.49 4.10
CA ARG A 116 -12.83 4.67 5.01
C ARG A 116 -13.55 4.18 6.27
N LEU A 117 -14.87 4.39 6.39
CA LEU A 117 -15.67 4.03 7.56
C LEU A 117 -15.12 4.65 8.87
N SER A 118 -14.48 5.82 8.79
CA SER A 118 -13.98 6.50 9.98
C SER A 118 -15.16 6.98 10.83
N GLN A 119 -15.20 6.59 12.10
CA GLN A 119 -16.22 7.04 13.05
C GLN A 119 -16.17 8.57 13.31
N SER A 120 -15.06 9.24 12.94
CA SER A 120 -14.87 10.68 13.06
C SER A 120 -14.32 11.32 11.77
N ALA A 121 -15.11 11.28 10.69
CA ALA A 121 -14.73 11.94 9.43
C ALA A 121 -14.37 13.43 9.62
N ALA A 122 -15.09 14.15 10.49
CA ALA A 122 -14.84 15.55 10.80
C ALA A 122 -13.45 15.79 11.43
N GLU A 123 -13.04 14.94 12.37
CA GLU A 123 -11.75 15.05 13.06
C GLU A 123 -10.57 14.75 12.11
N ALA A 124 -10.75 13.78 11.22
CA ALA A 124 -9.76 13.47 10.18
C ALA A 124 -9.59 14.64 9.21
N MET A 125 -10.68 15.29 8.80
CA MET A 125 -10.64 16.48 7.95
C MET A 125 -9.92 17.64 8.65
N GLU A 126 -10.29 17.93 9.91
CA GLU A 126 -9.67 19.01 10.69
C GLU A 126 -8.15 18.82 10.84
N LYS A 127 -7.71 17.60 11.14
CA LYS A 127 -6.27 17.25 11.18
C LYS A 127 -5.59 17.48 9.84
N CYS A 128 -6.21 17.05 8.72
CA CYS A 128 -5.66 17.30 7.38
C CYS A 128 -5.51 18.79 7.09
N PHE A 129 -6.49 19.62 7.46
CA PHE A 129 -6.41 21.08 7.27
C PHE A 129 -5.30 21.71 8.12
N LEU A 130 -5.15 21.28 9.38
CA LEU A 130 -4.10 21.79 10.27
C LEU A 130 -2.70 21.41 9.81
N CYS A 131 -2.51 20.23 9.21
CA CYS A 131 -1.21 19.80 8.70
C CYS A 131 -0.85 20.38 7.32
N ALA A 132 -1.82 20.94 6.61
CA ALA A 132 -1.62 21.51 5.28
C ALA A 132 -1.20 23.00 5.30
N ASN A 133 -1.40 23.69 6.42
CA ASN A 133 -0.96 25.07 6.69
C ASN A 133 0.26 25.08 7.62
#